data_AF-A0A4P1JSU9-F1
#
_entry.id   AF-A0A4P1JSU9-F1
#
_cell.length_a   1.000
_cell.length_b   1.000
_cell.length_c   1.000
_cell.angle_alpha   90.00
_cell.angle_beta   90.00
_cell.angle_gamma   90.00
#
_symmetry.space_group_name_H-M   'P 1'
#
loop_
_entity.id
_entity.type
_entity.pdbx_description
1 polymer ?
#
loop_
_entity_poly.entity_id
_entity_poly.type
_entity_poly.pdbx_seq_one_letter_code
_entity_poly.pdbx_strand_id
1 'polypeptide(L)' 'MTVIYPPSADLAVEAKPIMPAEAVRSEAAGIAHDIAVEGWGERGWDAVGRLCRWAADNGMKGLSCPPPPELPPRPG' A
#
# COMPACT_ATOMS: atom_id res chain seq x y z
N MET A 1 -5.31 4.52 -31.37
CA MET A 1 -5.67 4.77 -29.95
C MET A 1 -4.62 4.07 -29.12
N THR A 2 -3.76 4.81 -28.43
CA THR A 2 -2.68 4.23 -27.62
C THR A 2 -3.26 3.85 -26.26
N VAL A 3 -3.06 2.61 -25.83
CA VAL A 3 -3.47 2.19 -24.49
C VAL A 3 -2.47 2.78 -23.49
N ILE A 4 -2.98 3.43 -22.44
CA ILE A 4 -2.18 4.00 -21.36
C ILE A 4 -2.40 3.10 -20.13
N TYR A 5 -1.31 2.66 -19.51
CA TYR A 5 -1.32 1.78 -18.35
C TYR A 5 -0.70 2.49 -17.14
N PRO A 6 -1.09 2.14 -15.91
CA PRO A 6 -0.38 2.60 -14.73
C PRO A 6 1.03 2.00 -14.66
N PRO A 7 1.93 2.55 -13.83
CA PRO A 7 3.20 1.93 -13.53
C PRO A 7 2.99 0.49 -13.04
N SER A 8 3.70 -0.48 -13.62
CA SER A 8 3.57 -1.90 -13.24
C SER A 8 3.93 -2.16 -11.78
N ALA A 9 4.79 -1.33 -11.20
CA ALA A 9 5.16 -1.40 -9.79
C ALA A 9 3.96 -1.20 -8.84
N ASP A 10 2.98 -0.37 -9.24
CA ASP A 10 1.77 -0.14 -8.42
C ASP A 10 0.75 -1.28 -8.55
N LEU A 11 0.96 -2.20 -9.49
CA LEU A 11 0.15 -3.42 -9.64
C LEU A 11 0.86 -4.67 -9.11
N ALA A 12 2.06 -4.53 -8.55
CA ALA A 12 2.76 -5.64 -7.92
C ALA A 12 2.08 -5.97 -6.57
N VAL A 13 1.54 -7.18 -6.46
CA VAL A 13 0.85 -7.61 -5.23
C VAL A 13 1.87 -8.12 -4.22
N GLU A 14 2.02 -7.41 -3.10
CA GLU A 14 2.74 -7.90 -1.94
C GLU A 14 1.93 -8.97 -1.21
N ALA A 15 2.52 -10.14 -0.97
CA ALA A 15 1.87 -11.21 -0.22
C ALA A 15 1.55 -10.74 1.21
N LYS A 16 0.32 -10.97 1.66
CA LYS A 16 -0.06 -10.66 3.05
C LYS A 16 0.80 -11.50 4.01
N PRO A 17 1.34 -10.90 5.08
CA PRO A 17 2.00 -11.67 6.14
C PRO A 17 1.07 -12.76 6.69
N ILE A 18 1.62 -13.95 6.95
CA ILE A 18 0.88 -15.09 7.52
C ILE A 18 1.57 -15.48 8.83
N MET A 19 0.79 -15.61 9.90
CA MET A 19 1.27 -16.15 11.17
C MET A 19 1.27 -17.69 11.11
N PRO A 20 2.41 -18.36 11.31
CA PRO A 20 2.45 -19.80 11.33
C PRO A 20 1.77 -20.34 12.60
N ALA A 21 1.11 -21.50 12.50
CA ALA A 21 0.24 -22.02 13.54
C ALA A 21 0.97 -22.28 14.87
N GLU A 22 2.23 -22.69 14.80
CA GLU A 22 3.09 -22.91 15.96
C GLU A 22 3.41 -21.63 16.74
N ALA A 23 3.38 -20.46 16.09
CA ALA A 23 3.72 -19.18 16.69
C ALA A 23 2.53 -18.47 17.36
N VAL A 24 1.30 -18.91 17.12
CA VAL A 24 0.06 -18.29 17.63
C VAL A 24 0.02 -18.17 19.16
N ARG A 25 0.72 -19.07 19.87
CA ARG A 25 0.76 -19.04 21.34
C ARG A 25 1.78 -18.06 21.93
N SER A 26 2.59 -17.41 21.08
CA SER A 26 3.59 -16.44 21.51
C SER A 26 3.05 -15.02 21.37
N GLU A 27 2.97 -14.30 22.49
CA GLU A 27 2.57 -12.88 22.50
C GLU A 27 3.51 -12.01 21.66
N ALA A 28 4.82 -12.22 21.78
CA ALA A 28 5.81 -11.49 20.99
C ALA A 28 5.65 -11.75 19.48
N ALA A 29 5.35 -12.99 19.08
CA ALA A 29 5.08 -13.30 17.67
C ALA A 29 3.78 -12.65 17.18
N GLY A 30 2.75 -12.60 18.03
CA GLY A 30 1.51 -11.87 17.76
C GLY A 30 1.76 -10.38 17.48
N ILE A 31 2.48 -9.70 18.39
CA ILE A 31 2.82 -8.28 18.24
C ILE A 31 3.61 -8.03 16.94
N ALA A 32 4.62 -8.86 16.67
CA ALA A 32 5.43 -8.72 15.46
C ALA A 32 4.60 -8.94 14.18
N HIS A 33 3.65 -9.88 14.21
CA HIS A 33 2.75 -10.14 13.10
C HIS A 33 1.79 -8.98 12.88
N ASP A 34 1.20 -8.42 13.94
CA ASP A 34 0.27 -7.29 13.85
C ASP A 34 0.98 -6.07 13.22
N ILE A 35 2.19 -5.74 13.69
CA ILE A 35 3.02 -4.68 13.09
C ILE A 35 3.26 -4.95 11.59
N ALA A 36 3.56 -6.19 11.21
CA ALA A 36 3.77 -6.55 9.82
C ALA A 36 2.51 -6.42 8.97
N VAL A 37 1.34 -6.81 9.51
CA VAL A 37 0.04 -6.70 8.83
C VAL A 37 -0.36 -5.24 8.64
N GLU A 38 -0.21 -4.39 9.66
CA GLU A 38 -0.51 -2.97 9.56
C GLU A 38 0.41 -2.30 8.52
N GLY A 39 1.73 -2.56 8.61
CA GLY A 39 2.67 -2.02 7.62
C GLY A 39 2.42 -2.52 6.19
N TRP A 40 2.01 -3.78 6.01
CA TRP A 40 1.57 -4.31 4.72
C TRP A 40 0.32 -3.59 4.21
N GLY A 41 -0.64 -3.33 5.09
CA GLY A 41 -1.87 -2.59 4.77
C GLY A 41 -1.58 -1.15 4.33
N GLU A 42 -0.73 -0.43 5.07
CA GLU A 42 -0.30 0.93 4.72
C GLU A 42 0.34 1.01 3.34
N ARG A 43 1.29 0.10 3.03
CA ARG A 43 1.93 0.04 1.71
C ARG A 43 0.93 -0.25 0.59
N GLY A 44 -0.04 -1.13 0.83
CA GLY A 44 -1.12 -1.43 -0.12
C GLY A 44 -2.00 -0.21 -0.39
N TRP A 45 -2.39 0.52 0.67
CA TRP A 45 -3.19 1.74 0.53
C TRP A 45 -2.44 2.87 -0.16
N ASP A 46 -1.12 2.99 0.07
CA ASP A 46 -0.28 3.93 -0.66
C ASP A 46 -0.27 3.65 -2.17
N ALA A 47 -0.21 2.37 -2.56
CA ALA A 47 -0.29 1.96 -3.97
C ALA A 47 -1.66 2.30 -4.58
N VAL A 48 -2.76 2.04 -3.85
CA VAL A 48 -4.12 2.44 -4.27
C VAL A 48 -4.22 3.96 -4.43
N GLY A 49 -3.64 4.74 -3.51
CA GLY A 49 -3.59 6.19 -3.61
C GLY A 49 -2.87 6.68 -4.87
N ARG A 50 -1.72 6.06 -5.22
CA ARG A 50 -1.00 6.36 -6.47
C ARG A 50 -1.83 6.00 -7.71
N LEU A 51 -2.46 4.84 -7.73
CA LEU A 51 -3.34 4.40 -8.82
C LEU A 51 -4.56 5.31 -9.00
N CYS A 52 -5.17 5.77 -7.91
CA CYS A 52 -6.27 6.72 -7.95
C CYS A 52 -5.85 8.03 -8.63
N ARG A 53 -4.73 8.61 -8.19
CA ARG A 53 -4.21 9.85 -8.77
C ARG A 53 -3.85 9.66 -10.25
N TRP A 54 -3.20 8.56 -10.60
CA TRP A 54 -2.96 8.19 -11.99
C TRP A 54 -4.26 8.14 -12.80
N ALA A 55 -5.33 7.52 -12.29
CA ALA A 55 -6.60 7.42 -13.00
C ALA A 55 -7.26 8.80 -13.19
N ALA A 56 -7.18 9.67 -12.19
CA ALA A 56 -7.65 11.05 -12.26
C ALA A 56 -6.88 11.83 -13.35
N ASP A 57 -5.55 11.71 -13.37
CA ASP A 57 -4.68 12.35 -14.37
C ASP A 57 -4.95 11.84 -15.79
N ASN A 58 -5.49 10.63 -15.92
CA ASN A 58 -5.88 10.00 -17.19
C ASN A 58 -7.38 10.15 -17.52
N GLY A 59 -8.06 11.08 -16.86
CA GLY A 59 -9.41 11.53 -17.25
C GLY A 59 -10.56 10.80 -16.58
N MET A 60 -10.32 9.93 -15.59
CA MET A 60 -11.38 9.36 -14.78
C MET A 60 -11.97 10.44 -13.86
N LYS A 61 -13.28 10.68 -14.00
CA LYS A 61 -14.00 11.73 -13.26
C LYS A 61 -14.63 11.17 -11.99
N GLY A 62 -14.82 12.05 -10.99
CA GLY A 62 -15.54 11.72 -9.74
C GLY A 62 -14.70 11.00 -8.69
N LEU A 63 -13.38 10.97 -8.85
CA LEU A 63 -12.47 10.38 -7.87
C LEU A 63 -12.17 11.36 -6.73
N SER A 64 -12.15 10.83 -5.50
CA SER A 64 -11.63 11.52 -4.31
C SER A 64 -10.34 10.84 -3.88
N CYS A 65 -9.25 11.15 -4.57
CA CYS A 65 -7.97 10.49 -4.32
C CYS A 65 -7.29 11.04 -3.06
N PRO A 66 -6.70 10.18 -2.21
CA PRO A 66 -5.94 10.66 -1.07
C PRO A 66 -4.73 11.45 -1.55
N PRO A 67 -4.30 12.49 -0.79
CA PRO A 67 -3.05 13.17 -1.08
C PRO A 67 -1.86 12.20 -0.93
N PRO A 68 -0.70 12.51 -1.52
CA PRO A 68 0.52 11.79 -1.20
C PRO A 68 0.79 11.85 0.32
N PRO A 69 1.32 10.77 0.93
CA PRO A 69 1.74 10.81 2.32
C PRO A 69 2.72 11.95 2.57
N GLU A 70 2.58 12.64 3.70
CA GLU A 70 3.56 13.64 4.12
C GLU A 70 4.88 12.92 4.44
N LEU A 71 5.92 13.22 3.66
CA LEU A 71 7.27 12.78 4.01
C LEU A 71 7.77 13.62 5.18
N PRO A 72 8.38 13.01 6.21
CA PRO A 72 9.06 13.79 7.23
C PRO A 72 10.13 14.69 6.57
N PRO A 73 10.42 15.87 7.15
CA PRO A 73 11.45 16.75 6.62
C PRO A 73 12.76 15.97 6.48
N ARG A 74 13.44 16.09 5.32
CA ARG A 74 14.79 15.51 5.20
C ARG A 74 15.69 16.18 6.25
N PRO A 75 16.50 15.41 7.00
CA PRO A 75 17.57 16.00 7.80
C PRO A 75 18.47 16.83 6.89
N GLY A 76 18.71 18.08 7.29
CA GLY A 76 19.64 19.00 6.62
C GLY A 76 21.10 18.71 6.94
#